data_AF-A0A8E2F1S8-F1
#
_entry.id   AF-A0A8E2F1S8-F1
#
_cell.length_a   1.000
_cell.length_b   1.000
_cell.length_c   1.000
_cell.angle_alpha   90.00
_cell.angle_beta   90.00
_cell.angle_gamma   90.00
#
_symmetry.space_group_name_H-M   'P 1'
#
loop_
_entity.id
_entity.type
_entity.pdbx_description
1 polymer ?
#
loop_
_entity_poly.entity_id
_entity_poly.type
_entity_poly.pdbx_seq_one_letter_code
_entity_poly.pdbx_strand_id
1 'polypeptide(L)'
;SQMDAIRLNAAAILALAELPTIAERTALAGSSEFLECLILCPGLHKQQSATNLNKAEFPATAALTTGYVFRVENSATVHYLQRVGRTGHLTKLDVSARGPHPPSVNRRNASQAPDRPLLEPFPFLLHLSALLPTPIAIAILLNLQDWWACAVIAMLVLCRLLNIVVIRRRSSTFWAGASEPGVHGDLLILLSRDRWIRMRGFVDDLKAVTSGEWLRDPTGLESFAVNSATTLVYIAIVVSGNCSSTGSLVIILLLLTSAILLGASNILLTKQTMRDRVICVAGEPVKYQRRLDLAEQLIKETGRKDWAIGLGMI
;
A
#
# COMPACT_ATOMS: atom_id res chain seq x y z
N SER A 1 -33.14 -16.61 -21.01
CA SER A 1 -33.70 -17.42 -19.89
C SER A 1 -33.48 -16.69 -18.56
N GLN A 2 -34.23 -16.95 -17.48
CA GLN A 2 -34.00 -16.27 -16.18
C GLN A 2 -32.55 -16.38 -15.67
N MET A 3 -31.84 -17.47 -16.01
CA MET A 3 -30.43 -17.66 -15.70
C MET A 3 -29.50 -16.64 -16.38
N ASP A 4 -29.83 -16.21 -17.61
CA ASP A 4 -29.01 -15.22 -18.34
C ASP A 4 -29.13 -13.84 -17.68
N ALA A 5 -30.34 -13.46 -17.26
CA ALA A 5 -30.59 -12.21 -16.53
C ALA A 5 -29.89 -12.17 -15.16
N ILE A 6 -29.88 -13.31 -14.42
CA ILE A 6 -29.20 -13.40 -13.12
C ILE A 6 -27.67 -13.25 -13.27
N ARG A 7 -27.07 -13.86 -14.29
CA ARG A 7 -25.62 -13.79 -14.54
C ARG A 7 -25.17 -12.39 -14.97
N LEU A 8 -25.97 -11.73 -15.82
CA LEU A 8 -25.76 -10.35 -16.25
C LEU A 8 -25.71 -9.38 -15.06
N ASN A 9 -26.69 -9.51 -14.15
CA ASN A 9 -26.75 -8.73 -12.92
C ASN A 9 -25.54 -9.02 -12.00
N ALA A 10 -25.06 -10.27 -11.95
CA ALA A 10 -23.94 -10.64 -11.09
C ALA A 10 -22.61 -10.00 -11.52
N ALA A 11 -22.30 -9.92 -12.81
CA ALA A 11 -21.06 -9.29 -13.31
C ALA A 11 -21.03 -7.78 -12.99
N ALA A 12 -22.16 -7.11 -13.23
CA ALA A 12 -22.36 -5.71 -12.92
C ALA A 12 -22.20 -5.41 -11.41
N ILE A 13 -22.87 -6.19 -10.57
CA ILE A 13 -22.81 -6.06 -9.10
C ILE A 13 -21.39 -6.35 -8.61
N LEU A 14 -20.73 -7.36 -9.16
CA LEU A 14 -19.36 -7.69 -8.78
C LEU A 14 -18.38 -6.57 -9.13
N ALA A 15 -18.51 -5.91 -10.29
CA ALA A 15 -17.66 -4.77 -10.64
C ALA A 15 -17.81 -3.59 -9.65
N LEU A 16 -19.01 -3.41 -9.08
CA LEU A 16 -19.30 -2.42 -8.04
C LEU A 16 -18.79 -2.81 -6.66
N ALA A 17 -18.53 -4.09 -6.40
CA ALA A 17 -18.11 -4.54 -5.08
C ALA A 17 -16.86 -3.79 -4.63
N GLU A 18 -16.95 -3.13 -3.48
CA GLU A 18 -15.90 -2.27 -2.96
C GLU A 18 -14.82 -3.12 -2.27
N LEU A 19 -13.91 -3.68 -3.07
CA LEU A 19 -12.73 -4.37 -2.55
C LEU A 19 -11.53 -3.41 -2.44
N PRO A 20 -10.85 -3.33 -1.28
CA PRO A 20 -9.73 -2.42 -1.09
C PRO A 20 -8.41 -2.93 -1.72
N THR A 21 -8.42 -4.11 -2.35
CA THR A 21 -7.21 -4.83 -2.81
C THR A 21 -6.26 -3.98 -3.64
N ILE A 22 -6.81 -3.16 -4.55
CA ILE A 22 -6.01 -2.27 -5.41
C ILE A 22 -5.44 -1.10 -4.60
N ALA A 23 -6.24 -0.52 -3.71
CA ALA A 23 -5.81 0.57 -2.85
C ALA A 23 -4.70 0.10 -1.89
N GLU A 24 -4.84 -1.08 -1.30
CA GLU A 24 -3.83 -1.72 -0.46
C GLU A 24 -2.52 -1.95 -1.23
N ARG A 25 -2.60 -2.47 -2.46
CA ARG A 25 -1.43 -2.65 -3.32
C ARG A 25 -0.71 -1.33 -3.54
N THR A 26 -1.47 -0.29 -3.87
CA THR A 26 -0.94 1.06 -4.11
C THR A 26 -0.23 1.59 -2.85
N ALA A 27 -0.83 1.39 -1.66
CA ALA A 27 -0.24 1.83 -0.38
C ALA A 27 1.03 1.06 0.00
N LEU A 28 1.09 -0.25 -0.28
CA LEU A 28 2.27 -1.07 -0.01
C LEU A 28 3.42 -0.79 -0.97
N ALA A 29 3.12 -0.51 -2.24
CA ALA A 29 4.12 -0.18 -3.25
C ALA A 29 4.54 1.31 -3.22
N GLY A 30 3.72 2.17 -2.63
CA GLY A 30 3.92 3.63 -2.56
C GLY A 30 3.63 4.35 -3.88
N SER A 31 3.31 3.62 -4.96
CA SER A 31 2.91 4.14 -6.27
C SER A 31 2.22 3.04 -7.09
N SER A 32 1.90 3.29 -8.35
CA SER A 32 1.37 2.29 -9.29
C SER A 32 2.22 2.21 -10.55
N GLU A 33 2.38 1.02 -11.10
CA GLU A 33 3.05 0.79 -12.39
C GLU A 33 2.04 0.81 -13.54
N PHE A 34 2.45 1.26 -14.73
CA PHE A 34 1.54 1.34 -15.88
C PHE A 34 0.98 -0.03 -16.29
N LEU A 35 1.79 -1.09 -16.15
CA LEU A 35 1.38 -2.45 -16.46
C LEU A 35 0.23 -2.94 -15.56
N GLU A 36 0.09 -2.38 -14.35
CA GLU A 36 -1.01 -2.70 -13.42
C GLU A 36 -2.39 -2.26 -13.96
N CYS A 37 -2.46 -1.53 -15.08
CA CYS A 37 -3.72 -1.24 -15.77
C CYS A 37 -4.44 -2.51 -16.26
N LEU A 38 -3.68 -3.60 -16.45
CA LEU A 38 -4.19 -4.91 -16.81
C LEU A 38 -4.68 -5.71 -15.59
N ILE A 39 -4.45 -5.26 -14.36
CA ILE A 39 -4.98 -5.92 -13.17
C ILE A 39 -6.36 -5.32 -12.85
N LEU A 40 -7.41 -6.05 -13.25
CA LEU A 40 -8.80 -5.66 -13.07
C LEU A 40 -9.40 -6.42 -11.88
N CYS A 41 -9.64 -5.72 -10.77
CA CYS A 41 -10.34 -6.25 -9.60
C CYS A 41 -11.64 -5.46 -9.36
N PRO A 42 -12.63 -6.00 -8.64
CA PRO A 42 -13.74 -5.20 -8.12
C PRO A 42 -13.26 -3.94 -7.38
N GLY A 43 -14.02 -2.84 -7.48
CA GLY A 43 -13.70 -1.60 -6.76
C GLY A 43 -12.65 -0.72 -7.45
N LEU A 44 -12.41 -0.86 -8.77
CA LEU A 44 -11.45 -0.04 -9.54
C LEU A 44 -11.60 1.46 -9.30
N HIS A 45 -12.84 1.92 -9.16
CA HIS A 45 -13.20 3.33 -8.97
C HIS A 45 -12.79 3.89 -7.58
N LYS A 46 -12.45 3.03 -6.61
CA LYS A 46 -12.04 3.43 -5.25
C LYS A 46 -10.53 3.48 -5.06
N GLN A 47 -9.73 3.31 -6.11
CA GLN A 47 -8.27 3.33 -5.98
C GLN A 47 -7.74 4.64 -5.37
N GLN A 48 -8.36 5.79 -5.66
CA GLN A 48 -7.97 7.08 -5.08
C GLN A 48 -8.24 7.19 -3.58
N SER A 49 -9.10 6.33 -3.02
CA SER A 49 -9.37 6.25 -1.58
C SER A 49 -8.26 5.54 -0.81
N ALA A 50 -7.13 5.19 -1.43
CA ALA A 50 -5.98 4.58 -0.78
C ALA A 50 -5.43 5.42 0.40
N THR A 51 -5.59 6.75 0.36
CA THR A 51 -5.22 7.63 1.48
C THR A 51 -6.03 7.37 2.75
N ASN A 52 -7.25 6.81 2.62
CA ASN A 52 -8.16 6.57 3.74
C ASN A 52 -7.93 5.20 4.41
N LEU A 53 -7.00 4.38 3.90
CA LEU A 53 -6.70 3.06 4.46
C LEU A 53 -6.11 3.12 5.88
N ASN A 54 -5.56 4.28 6.29
CA ASN A 54 -5.13 4.53 7.66
C ASN A 54 -6.28 4.76 8.64
N LYS A 55 -7.54 4.82 8.18
CA LYS A 55 -8.74 5.06 9.01
C LYS A 55 -8.65 6.37 9.82
N ALA A 56 -8.07 7.40 9.20
CA ALA A 56 -7.83 8.71 9.83
C ALA A 56 -6.94 8.68 11.09
N GLU A 57 -6.13 7.62 11.26
CA GLU A 57 -5.13 7.55 12.33
C GLU A 57 -3.85 8.30 11.93
N PHE A 58 -3.35 9.14 12.84
CA PHE A 58 -2.08 9.85 12.74
C PHE A 58 -1.30 9.65 14.05
N PRO A 59 -0.52 8.56 14.16
CA PRO A 59 0.02 8.11 15.43
C PRO A 59 1.07 9.07 15.99
N ALA A 60 1.02 9.27 17.30
CA ALA A 60 2.03 10.04 18.03
C ALA A 60 3.36 9.28 18.00
N THR A 61 4.43 10.00 17.67
CA THR A 61 5.76 9.46 17.46
C THR A 61 6.77 10.30 18.20
N ALA A 62 7.73 9.66 18.87
CA ALA A 62 8.86 10.36 19.45
C ALA A 62 10.17 9.83 18.90
N ALA A 63 11.09 10.74 18.65
CA ALA A 63 12.48 10.40 18.39
C ALA A 63 13.18 10.08 19.72
N LEU A 64 13.56 8.82 19.91
CA LEU A 64 14.26 8.36 21.10
C LEU A 64 15.67 8.98 21.24
N THR A 65 16.24 9.46 20.14
CA THR A 65 17.54 10.12 20.10
C THR A 65 17.48 11.58 20.56
N THR A 66 16.48 12.34 20.11
CA THR A 66 16.38 13.79 20.34
C THR A 66 15.35 14.21 21.38
N GLY A 67 14.37 13.37 21.68
CA GLY A 67 13.23 13.70 22.55
C GLY A 67 12.04 14.32 21.81
N TYR A 68 12.19 14.67 20.53
CA TYR A 68 11.18 15.40 19.77
C TYR A 68 9.95 14.54 19.48
N VAL A 69 8.77 15.12 19.70
CA VAL A 69 7.47 14.46 19.49
C VAL A 69 6.76 15.07 18.29
N PHE A 70 6.28 14.22 17.39
CA PHE A 70 5.57 14.59 16.17
C PHE A 70 4.56 13.50 15.78
N ARG A 71 3.92 13.62 14.62
CA ARG A 71 2.98 12.62 14.09
C ARG A 71 3.49 12.05 12.79
N VAL A 72 3.20 10.77 12.55
CA VAL A 72 3.40 10.18 11.22
C VAL A 72 2.25 10.65 10.33
N GLU A 73 2.58 11.43 9.29
CA GLU A 73 1.60 12.00 8.36
C GLU A 73 1.37 11.12 7.14
N ASN A 74 2.35 10.29 6.78
CA ASN A 74 2.24 9.41 5.63
C ASN A 74 1.19 8.29 5.89
N SER A 75 0.01 8.43 5.28
CA SER A 75 -1.11 7.51 5.49
C SER A 75 -0.84 6.07 5.03
N ALA A 76 -0.07 5.88 3.95
CA ALA A 76 0.33 4.54 3.53
C ALA A 76 1.27 3.88 4.56
N THR A 77 2.19 4.64 5.14
CA THR A 77 3.04 4.12 6.22
C THR A 77 2.22 3.79 7.45
N VAL A 78 1.29 4.66 7.87
CA VAL A 78 0.36 4.32 8.98
C VAL A 78 -0.41 3.03 8.69
N HIS A 79 -0.93 2.84 7.47
CA HIS A 79 -1.62 1.61 7.10
C HIS A 79 -0.71 0.36 7.22
N TYR A 80 0.53 0.45 6.77
CA TYR A 80 1.51 -0.64 6.93
C TYR A 80 1.83 -0.90 8.41
N LEU A 81 2.02 0.15 9.21
CA LEU A 81 2.25 0.05 10.65
C LEU A 81 1.08 -0.63 11.39
N GLN A 82 -0.16 -0.29 11.02
CA GLN A 82 -1.35 -0.95 11.55
C GLN A 82 -1.39 -2.44 11.21
N ARG A 83 -0.86 -2.83 10.05
CA ARG A 83 -0.83 -4.22 9.58
C ARG A 83 0.22 -5.05 10.32
N VAL A 84 1.42 -4.52 10.55
CA VAL A 84 2.53 -5.26 11.21
C VAL A 84 2.52 -5.15 12.73
N GLY A 85 1.83 -4.15 13.29
CA GLY A 85 1.72 -3.96 14.74
C GLY A 85 0.83 -5.00 15.41
N ARG A 86 1.28 -5.54 16.55
CA ARG A 86 0.50 -6.47 17.40
C ARG A 86 0.18 -5.83 18.74
N THR A 87 -1.06 -6.01 19.22
CA THR A 87 -1.52 -5.42 20.50
C THR A 87 -0.66 -5.90 21.66
N GLY A 88 -0.19 -4.96 22.49
CA GLY A 88 0.68 -5.23 23.64
C GLY A 88 2.09 -5.69 23.26
N HIS A 89 2.51 -5.50 22.01
CA HIS A 89 3.85 -5.85 21.55
C HIS A 89 4.58 -4.64 20.96
N LEU A 90 5.90 -4.64 21.13
CA LEU A 90 6.82 -3.78 20.41
C LEU A 90 7.31 -4.49 19.15
N THR A 91 6.81 -4.06 17.98
CA THR A 91 7.33 -4.52 16.69
C THR A 91 8.48 -3.60 16.26
N LYS A 92 9.65 -4.18 15.96
CA LYS A 92 10.80 -3.41 15.46
C LYS A 92 10.78 -3.40 13.93
N LEU A 93 11.06 -2.25 13.34
CA LEU A 93 11.14 -2.04 11.90
C LEU A 93 12.46 -1.37 11.56
N ASP A 94 13.05 -1.79 10.44
CA ASP A 94 14.21 -1.15 9.84
C ASP A 94 13.81 -0.49 8.52
N VAL A 95 14.31 0.73 8.30
CA VAL A 95 14.15 1.50 7.07
C VAL A 95 15.49 1.58 6.37
N SER A 96 15.50 1.27 5.08
CA SER A 96 16.72 1.30 4.27
C SER A 96 16.45 1.86 2.87
N ALA A 97 17.45 2.52 2.30
CA ALA A 97 17.43 2.92 0.90
C ALA A 97 17.35 1.71 -0.04
N ARG A 98 16.59 1.86 -1.13
CA ARG A 98 16.56 0.91 -2.25
C ARG A 98 17.74 1.20 -3.18
N GLY A 99 18.96 0.90 -2.74
CA GLY A 99 20.18 1.07 -3.55
C GLY A 99 21.47 0.92 -2.75
N PRO A 100 22.64 0.75 -3.43
CA PRO A 100 23.92 0.67 -2.75
C PRO A 100 24.26 2.04 -2.15
N HIS A 101 24.27 2.13 -0.82
CA HIS A 101 24.95 3.25 -0.15
C HIS A 101 26.45 3.18 -0.45
N PRO A 102 27.15 4.32 -0.61
CA PRO A 102 28.60 4.32 -0.57
C PRO A 102 29.07 3.73 0.77
N PRO A 103 30.17 2.96 0.78
CA PRO A 103 30.58 2.21 1.95
C PRO A 103 30.90 3.17 3.10
N SER A 104 30.13 3.10 4.19
CA SER A 104 30.47 3.81 5.42
C SER A 104 31.71 3.16 6.04
N VAL A 105 32.81 3.89 6.03
CA VAL A 105 34.08 3.56 6.68
C VAL A 105 33.91 3.62 8.20
N ASN A 106 33.35 2.56 8.79
CA ASN A 106 33.65 2.05 10.14
C ASN A 106 32.56 1.07 10.59
N ARG A 107 32.79 -0.22 10.39
CA ARG A 107 32.09 -1.29 11.12
C ARG A 107 33.12 -2.32 11.56
N ARG A 108 33.76 -2.06 12.70
CA ARG A 108 34.22 -3.15 13.56
C ARG A 108 33.03 -3.49 14.44
N ASN A 109 32.49 -4.69 14.28
CA ASN A 109 31.39 -5.29 15.04
C ASN A 109 29.98 -5.03 14.49
N ALA A 110 29.64 -5.65 13.36
CA ALA A 110 28.28 -6.06 13.07
C ALA A 110 28.33 -7.29 12.14
N SER A 111 28.24 -8.47 12.73
CA SER A 111 27.81 -9.68 12.04
C SER A 111 26.34 -9.52 11.65
N GLN A 112 26.07 -8.83 10.54
CA GLN A 112 24.76 -8.79 9.91
C GLN A 112 24.97 -8.75 8.40
N ALA A 113 24.42 -9.78 7.74
CA ALA A 113 24.56 -10.09 6.34
C ALA A 113 24.22 -8.88 5.44
N PRO A 114 24.83 -8.77 4.25
CA PRO A 114 24.43 -7.79 3.26
C PRO A 114 23.09 -8.21 2.67
N ASP A 115 21.99 -7.67 3.19
CA ASP A 115 20.65 -7.86 2.64
C ASP A 115 20.58 -7.19 1.26
N ARG A 116 20.76 -8.01 0.21
CA ARG A 116 20.36 -7.66 -1.14
C ARG A 116 18.83 -7.49 -1.15
N PRO A 117 18.27 -6.46 -1.82
CA PRO A 117 16.82 -6.29 -1.95
C PRO A 117 16.29 -7.27 -3.00
N LEU A 118 16.38 -8.57 -2.72
CA LEU A 118 15.65 -9.56 -3.47
C LEU A 118 14.19 -9.41 -3.04
N LEU A 119 13.42 -8.84 -3.97
CA LEU A 119 11.98 -8.94 -4.06
C LEU A 119 11.54 -10.31 -3.52
N GLU A 120 10.65 -10.36 -2.53
CA GLU A 120 10.16 -11.66 -2.05
C GLU A 120 9.57 -12.40 -3.25
N PRO A 121 10.17 -13.53 -3.67
CA PRO A 121 9.92 -14.08 -5.00
C PRO A 121 8.47 -14.53 -5.14
N PHE A 122 7.89 -15.04 -4.05
CA PHE A 122 6.54 -15.58 -4.05
C PHE A 122 5.44 -14.51 -4.19
N PRO A 123 5.37 -13.46 -3.35
CA PRO A 123 4.44 -12.33 -3.57
C PRO A 123 4.60 -11.69 -4.96
N PHE A 124 5.83 -11.59 -5.45
CA PHE A 124 6.11 -11.04 -6.78
C PHE A 124 5.55 -11.92 -7.91
N LEU A 125 5.75 -13.24 -7.84
CA LEU A 125 5.20 -14.18 -8.82
C LEU A 125 3.66 -14.16 -8.85
N LEU A 126 3.02 -14.04 -7.68
CA LEU A 126 1.56 -13.88 -7.58
C LEU A 126 1.08 -12.56 -8.18
N HIS A 127 1.85 -11.48 -7.99
CA HIS A 127 1.56 -10.21 -8.63
C HIS A 127 1.71 -10.30 -10.16
N LEU A 128 2.78 -10.95 -10.63
CA LEU A 128 3.03 -11.16 -12.05
C LEU A 128 1.93 -12.02 -12.70
N SER A 129 1.46 -13.06 -12.00
CA SER A 129 0.36 -13.89 -12.50
C SER A 129 -0.97 -13.14 -12.55
N ALA A 130 -1.18 -12.13 -11.70
CA ALA A 130 -2.38 -11.28 -11.74
C ALA A 130 -2.51 -10.42 -13.01
N LEU A 131 -1.44 -10.30 -13.81
CA LEU A 131 -1.42 -9.59 -15.09
C LEU A 131 -1.92 -10.44 -16.27
N LEU A 132 -1.93 -11.76 -16.14
CA LEU A 132 -2.30 -12.69 -17.20
C LEU A 132 -3.82 -12.82 -17.45
N PRO A 133 -4.72 -12.74 -16.44
CA PRO A 133 -6.15 -12.90 -16.65
C PRO A 133 -6.74 -11.97 -17.71
N THR A 134 -6.36 -10.70 -17.75
CA THR A 134 -6.91 -9.72 -18.71
C THR A 134 -6.60 -10.04 -20.18
N PRO A 135 -5.32 -10.25 -20.59
CA PRO A 135 -5.05 -10.64 -21.97
C PRO A 135 -5.66 -12.00 -22.34
N ILE A 136 -5.72 -12.96 -21.41
CA ILE A 136 -6.39 -14.25 -21.63
C ILE A 136 -7.89 -14.04 -21.88
N ALA A 137 -8.56 -13.22 -21.05
CA ALA A 137 -9.97 -12.91 -21.21
C ALA A 137 -10.24 -12.21 -22.54
N ILE A 138 -9.41 -11.23 -22.94
CA ILE A 138 -9.53 -10.56 -24.24
C ILE A 138 -9.40 -11.58 -25.38
N ALA A 139 -8.40 -12.47 -25.34
CA ALA A 139 -8.22 -13.49 -26.37
C ALA A 139 -9.43 -14.43 -26.49
N ILE A 140 -10.00 -14.86 -25.36
CA ILE A 140 -11.22 -15.68 -25.32
C ILE A 140 -12.40 -14.91 -25.95
N LEU A 141 -12.63 -13.66 -25.54
CA LEU A 141 -13.76 -12.88 -26.02
C LEU A 141 -13.67 -12.52 -27.51
N LEU A 142 -12.47 -12.28 -28.02
CA LEU A 142 -12.23 -12.07 -29.46
C LEU A 142 -12.55 -13.33 -30.26
N ASN A 143 -12.16 -14.51 -29.78
CA ASN A 143 -12.53 -15.79 -30.40
C ASN A 143 -14.04 -16.05 -30.38
N LEU A 144 -14.72 -15.59 -29.33
CA LEU A 144 -16.17 -15.66 -29.20
C LEU A 144 -16.91 -14.55 -29.98
N GLN A 145 -16.18 -13.59 -30.57
CA GLN A 145 -16.72 -12.40 -31.23
C GLN A 145 -17.67 -11.56 -30.34
N ASP A 146 -17.46 -11.58 -29.02
CA ASP A 146 -18.24 -10.80 -28.05
C ASP A 146 -17.64 -9.40 -27.90
N TRP A 147 -17.95 -8.54 -28.87
CA TRP A 147 -17.46 -7.16 -28.92
C TRP A 147 -17.94 -6.31 -27.74
N TRP A 148 -19.13 -6.59 -27.20
CA TRP A 148 -19.65 -5.89 -26.03
C TRP A 148 -18.83 -6.19 -24.78
N ALA A 149 -18.50 -7.45 -24.54
CA ALA A 149 -17.62 -7.84 -23.43
C ALA A 149 -16.21 -7.27 -23.59
N CYS A 150 -15.67 -7.26 -24.82
CA CYS A 150 -14.40 -6.59 -25.12
C CYS A 150 -14.45 -5.08 -24.81
N ALA A 151 -15.54 -4.41 -25.19
CA ALA A 151 -15.74 -2.99 -24.89
C ALA A 151 -15.78 -2.72 -23.38
N VAL A 152 -16.47 -3.58 -22.62
CA VAL A 152 -16.50 -3.50 -21.14
C VAL A 152 -15.08 -3.62 -20.58
N ILE A 153 -14.30 -4.63 -20.97
CA ILE A 153 -12.91 -4.77 -20.49
C ILE A 153 -12.08 -3.53 -20.87
N ALA A 154 -12.21 -3.02 -22.10
CA ALA A 154 -11.49 -1.82 -22.53
C ALA A 154 -11.83 -0.60 -21.67
N MET A 155 -13.11 -0.41 -21.31
CA MET A 155 -13.55 0.64 -20.39
C MET A 155 -12.92 0.48 -19.00
N LEU A 156 -12.87 -0.74 -18.46
CA LEU A 156 -12.25 -1.01 -17.15
C LEU A 156 -10.73 -0.78 -17.17
N VAL A 157 -10.03 -1.18 -18.24
CA VAL A 157 -8.60 -0.90 -18.44
C VAL A 157 -8.34 0.60 -18.55
N LEU A 158 -9.17 1.34 -19.29
CA LEU A 158 -9.04 2.79 -19.41
C LEU A 158 -9.29 3.49 -18.06
N CYS A 159 -10.30 3.07 -17.29
CA CYS A 159 -10.53 3.54 -15.92
C CYS A 159 -9.28 3.33 -15.05
N ARG A 160 -8.65 2.16 -15.14
CA ARG A 160 -7.41 1.89 -14.39
C ARG A 160 -6.25 2.74 -14.84
N LEU A 161 -6.06 2.90 -16.15
CA LEU A 161 -5.00 3.75 -16.69
C LEU A 161 -5.13 5.20 -16.20
N LEU A 162 -6.34 5.78 -16.23
CA LEU A 162 -6.59 7.13 -15.72
C LEU A 162 -6.24 7.24 -14.24
N ASN A 163 -6.69 6.29 -13.42
CA ASN A 163 -6.37 6.28 -11.98
C ASN A 163 -4.87 6.14 -11.70
N ILE A 164 -4.17 5.27 -12.43
CA ILE A 164 -2.72 5.07 -12.31
C ILE A 164 -1.96 6.36 -12.70
N VAL A 165 -2.35 7.01 -13.80
CA VAL A 165 -1.74 8.29 -14.23
C VAL A 165 -1.89 9.35 -13.14
N VAL A 166 -3.10 9.49 -12.56
CA VAL A 166 -3.34 10.45 -11.48
C VAL A 166 -2.53 10.11 -10.23
N ILE A 167 -2.49 8.84 -9.81
CA ILE A 167 -1.70 8.42 -8.65
C ILE A 167 -0.21 8.71 -8.83
N ARG A 168 0.37 8.36 -9.98
CA ARG A 168 1.79 8.63 -10.25
C ARG A 168 2.11 10.13 -10.23
N ARG A 169 1.21 10.98 -10.71
CA ARG A 169 1.35 12.44 -10.65
C ARG A 169 1.20 12.99 -9.24
N ARG A 170 0.37 12.36 -8.40
CA ARG A 170 0.17 12.75 -7.00
C ARG A 170 1.29 12.25 -6.08
N SER A 171 1.93 11.13 -6.41
CA SER A 171 3.02 10.54 -5.60
C SER A 171 4.41 11.14 -5.89
N SER A 172 4.58 11.92 -6.96
CA SER A 172 5.89 12.45 -7.37
C SER A 172 6.31 13.71 -6.61
N THR A 173 5.38 14.44 -6.01
CA THR A 173 5.67 15.69 -5.29
C THR A 173 5.90 15.37 -3.82
N PHE A 174 7.07 15.70 -3.29
CA PHE A 174 7.44 15.33 -1.91
C PHE A 174 8.23 16.45 -1.22
N TRP A 175 7.90 16.68 0.05
CA TRP A 175 8.68 17.49 0.98
C TRP A 175 9.05 16.66 2.21
N ALA A 176 10.35 16.57 2.52
CA ALA A 176 10.92 15.74 3.59
C ALA A 176 11.45 16.55 4.80
N GLY A 177 11.24 17.87 4.82
CA GLY A 177 12.01 18.76 5.68
C GLY A 177 13.47 18.90 5.26
N ALA A 178 14.30 19.44 6.16
CA ALA A 178 15.74 19.61 5.92
C ALA A 178 16.48 18.26 5.96
N SER A 179 17.43 18.07 5.04
CA SER A 179 18.28 16.88 5.00
C SER A 179 19.29 16.87 6.14
N GLU A 180 19.43 15.72 6.78
CA GLU A 180 20.36 15.45 7.88
C GLU A 180 21.18 14.19 7.54
N PRO A 181 22.15 14.31 6.62
CA PRO A 181 22.84 13.15 6.07
C PRO A 181 23.69 12.43 7.11
N GLY A 182 23.64 11.09 7.11
CA GLY A 182 24.47 10.22 7.95
C GLY A 182 24.02 10.08 9.40
N VAL A 183 22.98 10.80 9.83
CA VAL A 183 22.44 10.69 11.19
C VAL A 183 21.53 9.46 11.29
N HIS A 184 21.74 8.62 12.31
CA HIS A 184 20.83 7.51 12.60
C HIS A 184 19.71 7.97 13.53
N GLY A 185 18.47 7.62 13.16
CA GLY A 185 17.28 7.88 13.95
C GLY A 185 16.71 6.59 14.56
N ASP A 186 16.00 6.77 15.66
CA ASP A 186 15.26 5.73 16.36
C ASP A 186 13.93 6.33 16.81
N LEU A 187 12.83 5.89 16.21
CA LEU A 187 11.49 6.41 16.43
C LEU A 187 10.66 5.40 17.20
N LEU A 188 9.96 5.84 18.24
CA LEU A 188 8.89 5.09 18.88
C LEU A 188 7.54 5.66 18.44
N ILE A 189 6.73 4.83 17.79
CA ILE A 189 5.43 5.20 17.23
C ILE A 189 4.34 4.45 18.02
N LEU A 190 3.40 5.21 18.56
CA LEU A 190 2.25 4.69 19.31
C LEU A 190 1.01 4.65 18.41
N LEU A 191 0.58 3.43 18.07
CA LEU A 191 -0.68 3.20 17.37
C LEU A 191 -1.79 2.88 18.37
N SER A 192 -3.01 3.12 17.93
CA SER A 192 -4.26 2.70 18.56
C SER A 192 -4.27 1.20 18.80
N ARG A 193 -5.00 0.79 19.85
CA ARG A 193 -5.08 -0.60 20.35
C ARG A 193 -3.75 -1.12 20.94
N ASP A 194 -3.00 -0.23 21.61
CA ASP A 194 -1.73 -0.52 22.29
C ASP A 194 -0.74 -1.29 21.41
N ARG A 195 -0.60 -0.86 20.16
CA ARG A 195 0.40 -1.40 19.23
C ARG A 195 1.58 -0.44 19.22
N TRP A 196 2.77 -0.92 19.53
CA TRP A 196 3.96 -0.08 19.61
C TRP A 196 4.94 -0.49 18.52
N ILE A 197 5.46 0.51 17.81
CA ILE A 197 6.43 0.28 16.74
C ILE A 197 7.71 1.03 17.08
N ARG A 198 8.85 0.34 16.98
CA ARG A 198 10.16 0.99 17.00
C ARG A 198 10.75 0.97 15.60
N MET A 199 10.90 2.12 14.97
CA MET A 199 11.39 2.25 13.61
C MET A 199 12.79 2.88 13.60
N ARG A 200 13.77 2.19 13.00
CA ARG A 200 15.18 2.60 12.95
C ARG A 200 15.66 2.76 11.51
N GLY A 201 16.65 3.62 11.31
CA GLY A 201 17.25 3.88 9.99
C GLY A 201 17.97 5.21 9.97
N PHE A 202 18.41 5.66 8.79
CA PHE A 202 18.90 7.03 8.64
C PHE A 202 17.75 8.03 8.81
N VAL A 203 18.03 9.19 9.41
CA VAL A 203 17.00 10.23 9.65
C VAL A 203 16.32 10.66 8.35
N ASP A 204 17.07 10.80 7.25
CA ASP A 204 16.51 11.14 5.94
C ASP A 204 15.58 10.05 5.38
N ASP A 205 15.91 8.77 5.62
CA ASP A 205 15.07 7.64 5.21
C ASP A 205 13.79 7.58 6.07
N LEU A 206 13.94 7.81 7.38
CA LEU A 206 12.81 7.87 8.31
C LEU A 206 11.88 9.03 7.97
N LYS A 207 12.41 10.22 7.68
CA LYS A 207 11.63 11.37 7.18
C LYS A 207 10.95 11.02 5.87
N ALA A 208 11.65 10.38 4.91
CA ALA A 208 11.06 9.99 3.64
C ALA A 208 9.81 9.11 3.78
N VAL A 209 9.79 8.19 4.76
CA VAL A 209 8.64 7.30 4.95
C VAL A 209 7.60 7.84 5.94
N THR A 210 7.98 8.68 6.91
CA THR A 210 7.05 9.14 7.95
C THR A 210 6.46 10.53 7.70
N SER A 211 7.19 11.40 6.99
CA SER A 211 6.81 12.81 6.82
C SER A 211 6.04 13.09 5.53
N GLY A 212 5.21 14.12 5.63
CA GLY A 212 4.40 14.64 4.54
C GLY A 212 3.30 13.70 4.08
N GLU A 213 2.38 14.25 3.30
CA GLU A 213 1.34 13.47 2.64
C GLU A 213 1.95 12.51 1.62
N TRP A 214 1.44 11.27 1.57
CA TRP A 214 1.87 10.30 0.57
C TRP A 214 1.38 10.67 -0.83
N LEU A 215 0.08 10.98 -0.96
CA LEU A 215 -0.54 11.46 -2.18
C LEU A 215 -1.05 12.87 -1.91
N ARG A 216 -0.48 13.88 -2.58
CA ARG A 216 -0.97 15.27 -2.48
C ARG A 216 -2.44 15.35 -2.87
N ASP A 217 -3.12 16.43 -2.50
CA ASP A 217 -4.47 16.69 -2.98
C ASP A 217 -4.56 16.76 -4.52
N PRO A 218 -5.65 16.22 -5.12
CA PRO A 218 -5.84 16.24 -6.56
C PRO A 218 -6.17 17.66 -7.05
N THR A 219 -5.57 18.05 -8.17
CA THR A 219 -5.96 19.27 -8.88
C THR A 219 -7.32 19.10 -9.55
N GLY A 220 -7.94 20.19 -10.01
CA GLY A 220 -9.25 20.13 -10.69
C GLY A 220 -9.28 19.18 -11.90
N LEU A 221 -8.23 19.18 -12.73
CA LEU A 221 -8.12 18.28 -13.89
C LEU A 221 -7.95 16.81 -13.47
N GLU A 222 -7.19 16.56 -12.40
CA GLU A 222 -7.01 15.21 -11.87
C GLU A 222 -8.30 14.68 -11.25
N SER A 223 -9.01 15.52 -10.50
CA SER A 223 -10.34 15.20 -9.97
C SER A 223 -11.35 14.91 -11.08
N PHE A 224 -11.32 15.70 -12.17
CA PHE A 224 -12.13 15.42 -13.35
C PHE A 224 -11.78 14.06 -13.98
N ALA A 225 -10.49 13.73 -14.11
CA ALA A 225 -10.06 12.44 -14.66
C ALA A 225 -10.49 11.25 -13.77
N VAL A 226 -10.40 11.40 -12.44
CA VAL A 226 -10.86 10.39 -11.47
C VAL A 226 -12.36 10.19 -11.54
N ASN A 227 -13.13 11.29 -11.59
CA ASN A 227 -14.58 11.23 -11.73
C ASN A 227 -14.97 10.60 -13.07
N SER A 228 -14.29 10.96 -14.15
CA SER A 228 -14.50 10.35 -15.48
C SER A 228 -14.22 8.85 -15.46
N ALA A 229 -13.13 8.42 -14.81
CA ALA A 229 -12.80 7.01 -14.64
C ALA A 229 -13.89 6.27 -13.85
N THR A 230 -14.45 6.90 -12.81
CA THR A 230 -15.55 6.34 -12.02
C THR A 230 -16.83 6.22 -12.85
N THR A 231 -17.21 7.26 -13.59
CA THR A 231 -18.34 7.23 -14.51
C THR A 231 -18.17 6.14 -15.58
N LEU A 232 -16.95 5.93 -16.06
CA LEU A 232 -16.66 4.89 -17.05
C LEU A 232 -16.96 3.48 -16.52
N VAL A 233 -16.73 3.22 -15.22
CA VAL A 233 -17.15 1.95 -14.59
C VAL A 233 -18.66 1.80 -14.57
N TYR A 234 -19.40 2.88 -14.28
CA TYR A 234 -20.87 2.86 -14.32
C TYR A 234 -21.42 2.65 -15.75
N ILE A 235 -20.79 3.26 -16.75
CA ILE A 235 -21.13 3.02 -18.15
C ILE A 235 -20.83 1.57 -18.52
N ALA A 236 -19.67 1.03 -18.11
CA ALA A 236 -19.29 -0.35 -18.38
C ALA A 236 -20.32 -1.34 -17.80
N ILE A 237 -20.91 -1.03 -16.64
CA ILE A 237 -22.01 -1.81 -16.06
C ILE A 237 -23.24 -1.81 -16.96
N VAL A 238 -23.68 -0.65 -17.43
CA VAL A 238 -24.84 -0.55 -18.35
C VAL A 238 -24.57 -1.30 -19.66
N VAL A 239 -23.38 -1.11 -20.24
CA VAL A 239 -22.96 -1.75 -21.49
C VAL A 239 -22.85 -3.27 -21.32
N SER A 240 -22.45 -3.75 -20.14
CA SER A 240 -22.37 -5.18 -19.84
C SER A 240 -23.70 -5.90 -20.00
N GLY A 241 -24.82 -5.17 -19.98
CA GLY A 241 -26.15 -5.69 -20.25
C GLY A 241 -26.33 -6.30 -21.65
N ASN A 242 -25.45 -5.96 -22.59
CA ASN A 242 -25.46 -6.48 -23.97
C ASN A 242 -24.47 -7.64 -24.17
N CYS A 243 -23.69 -8.01 -23.15
CA CYS A 243 -22.75 -9.12 -23.23
C CYS A 243 -23.47 -10.47 -23.36
N SER A 244 -22.84 -11.42 -24.05
CA SER A 244 -23.32 -12.80 -24.04
C SER A 244 -23.21 -13.42 -22.64
N SER A 245 -23.99 -14.46 -22.35
CA SER A 245 -23.91 -15.19 -21.08
C SER A 245 -22.51 -15.74 -20.82
N THR A 246 -21.79 -16.17 -21.87
CA THR A 246 -20.40 -16.62 -21.78
C THR A 246 -19.46 -15.45 -21.52
N GLY A 247 -19.62 -14.33 -22.23
CA GLY A 247 -18.78 -13.14 -22.03
C GLY A 247 -18.91 -12.54 -20.64
N SER A 248 -20.13 -12.48 -20.11
CA SER A 248 -20.40 -12.08 -18.72
C SER A 248 -19.70 -12.99 -17.71
N LEU A 249 -19.67 -14.31 -17.96
CA LEU A 249 -18.97 -15.28 -17.10
C LEU A 249 -17.45 -15.04 -17.14
N VAL A 250 -16.88 -14.81 -18.33
CA VAL A 250 -15.45 -14.50 -18.49
C VAL A 250 -15.08 -13.24 -17.71
N ILE A 251 -15.90 -12.19 -17.73
CA ILE A 251 -15.67 -10.96 -16.95
C ILE A 251 -15.71 -11.25 -15.44
N ILE A 252 -16.69 -12.03 -14.97
CA ILE A 252 -16.77 -12.41 -13.54
C ILE A 252 -15.50 -13.15 -13.11
N LEU A 253 -15.10 -14.17 -13.89
CA LEU A 253 -13.93 -14.98 -13.58
C LEU A 253 -12.65 -14.13 -13.59
N LEU A 254 -12.51 -13.25 -14.59
CA LEU A 254 -11.42 -12.28 -14.66
C LEU A 254 -11.30 -11.46 -13.38
N LEU A 255 -12.39 -10.79 -12.98
CA LEU A 255 -12.41 -9.91 -11.81
C LEU A 255 -12.11 -10.67 -10.52
N LEU A 256 -12.70 -11.86 -10.33
CA LEU A 256 -12.47 -12.68 -9.14
C LEU A 256 -11.04 -13.23 -9.07
N THR A 257 -10.53 -13.80 -10.16
CA THR A 257 -9.18 -14.37 -10.21
C THR A 257 -8.13 -13.28 -10.00
N SER A 258 -8.26 -12.12 -10.65
CA SER A 258 -7.36 -10.99 -10.42
C SER A 258 -7.44 -10.47 -8.98
N ALA A 259 -8.64 -10.39 -8.37
CA ALA A 259 -8.80 -9.97 -6.98
C ALA A 259 -8.15 -10.94 -5.98
N ILE A 260 -8.31 -12.24 -6.20
CA ILE A 260 -7.71 -13.28 -5.35
C ILE A 260 -6.18 -13.25 -5.47
N LEU A 261 -5.64 -13.22 -6.70
CA LEU A 261 -4.19 -13.19 -6.92
C LEU A 261 -3.55 -11.94 -6.33
N LEU A 262 -4.13 -10.77 -6.58
CA LEU A 262 -3.63 -9.51 -6.04
C LEU A 262 -3.76 -9.45 -4.52
N GLY A 263 -4.89 -9.93 -3.97
CA GLY A 263 -5.11 -9.99 -2.53
C GLY A 263 -4.14 -10.92 -1.82
N ALA A 264 -3.91 -12.12 -2.38
CA ALA A 264 -2.92 -13.05 -1.87
C ALA A 264 -1.50 -12.45 -1.91
N SER A 265 -1.13 -11.82 -3.02
CA SER A 265 0.14 -11.10 -3.14
C SER A 265 0.28 -10.01 -2.08
N ASN A 266 -0.76 -9.20 -1.88
CA ASN A 266 -0.77 -8.15 -0.85
C ASN A 266 -0.57 -8.71 0.55
N ILE A 267 -1.31 -9.76 0.93
CA ILE A 267 -1.25 -10.40 2.26
C ILE A 267 0.13 -10.99 2.57
N LEU A 268 0.78 -11.53 1.55
CA LEU A 268 2.09 -12.16 1.70
C LEU A 268 3.25 -11.16 1.66
N LEU A 269 3.03 -9.96 1.11
CA LEU A 269 4.04 -8.92 1.05
C LEU A 269 4.37 -8.41 2.46
N THR A 270 5.57 -8.73 2.95
CA THR A 270 6.01 -8.33 4.30
C THR A 270 6.62 -6.93 4.35
N LYS A 271 7.01 -6.38 3.20
CA LYS A 271 7.74 -5.12 3.07
C LYS A 271 6.87 -4.03 2.47
N GLN A 272 7.03 -2.80 2.93
CA GLN A 272 6.49 -1.63 2.26
C GLN A 272 7.60 -0.92 1.51
N THR A 273 7.34 -0.52 0.27
CA THR A 273 8.21 0.40 -0.45
C THR A 273 7.57 1.77 -0.52
N MET A 274 8.32 2.80 -0.20
CA MET A 274 7.86 4.18 -0.20
C MET A 274 9.01 5.09 -0.58
N ARG A 275 8.88 5.85 -1.69
CA ARG A 275 9.88 6.84 -2.14
C ARG A 275 11.30 6.28 -2.20
N ASP A 276 11.47 5.13 -2.86
CA ASP A 276 12.73 4.39 -2.96
C ASP A 276 13.35 3.98 -1.61
N ARG A 277 12.56 3.97 -0.54
CA ARG A 277 12.90 3.36 0.75
C ARG A 277 12.09 2.11 0.96
N VAL A 278 12.66 1.16 1.70
CA VAL A 278 12.00 -0.10 2.06
C VAL A 278 11.88 -0.14 3.57
N ILE A 279 10.68 -0.44 4.05
CA ILE A 279 10.39 -0.69 5.46
C ILE A 279 10.20 -2.20 5.63
N CYS A 280 10.95 -2.80 6.55
CA CYS A 280 10.94 -4.24 6.83
C CYS A 280 10.75 -4.48 8.33
N VAL A 281 10.12 -5.60 8.69
CA VAL A 281 10.05 -6.05 10.09
C VAL A 281 11.38 -6.64 10.51
N ALA A 282 11.93 -6.15 11.63
CA ALA A 282 13.22 -6.55 12.17
C ALA A 282 13.04 -7.45 13.40
N GLY A 283 13.10 -8.77 13.19
CA GLY A 283 12.97 -9.77 14.25
C GLY A 283 11.54 -9.93 14.79
N GLU A 284 11.41 -10.65 15.90
CA GLU A 284 10.10 -10.98 16.48
C GLU A 284 9.53 -9.87 17.37
N PRO A 285 8.21 -9.63 17.36
CA PRO A 285 7.57 -8.67 18.25
C PRO A 285 7.73 -9.05 19.73
N VAL A 286 8.15 -8.10 20.55
CA VAL A 286 8.38 -8.32 22.00
C VAL A 286 7.13 -7.96 22.79
N LYS A 287 6.60 -8.89 23.59
CA LYS A 287 5.40 -8.66 24.41
C LYS A 287 5.73 -7.89 25.69
N TYR A 288 4.87 -6.94 26.07
CA TYR A 288 4.91 -6.26 27.36
C TYR A 288 3.57 -6.40 28.08
N GLN A 289 3.60 -6.42 29.41
CA GLN A 289 2.37 -6.46 30.22
C GLN A 289 1.76 -5.07 30.36
N ARG A 290 2.59 -4.06 30.63
CA ARG A 290 2.15 -2.67 30.75
C ARG A 290 2.94 -1.78 29.79
N ARG A 291 2.30 -0.70 29.38
CA ARG A 291 2.96 0.38 28.61
C ARG A 291 4.12 1.00 29.39
N LEU A 292 4.01 1.05 30.72
CA LEU A 292 5.06 1.55 31.61
C LEU A 292 6.33 0.69 31.53
N ASP A 293 6.20 -0.64 31.55
CA ASP A 293 7.34 -1.56 31.47
C ASP A 293 8.15 -1.36 30.18
N LEU A 294 7.45 -1.13 29.06
CA LEU A 294 8.05 -0.77 27.79
C LEU A 294 8.81 0.57 27.91
N ALA A 295 8.18 1.58 28.50
CA ALA A 295 8.77 2.90 28.67
C ALA A 295 10.06 2.83 29.50
N GLU A 296 10.01 2.17 30.67
CA GLU A 296 11.16 2.01 31.56
C GLU A 296 12.33 1.29 30.89
N GLN A 297 12.06 0.22 30.13
CA GLN A 297 13.11 -0.46 29.36
C GLN A 297 13.75 0.47 28.34
N LEU A 298 12.94 1.18 27.53
CA LEU A 298 13.46 2.07 26.49
C LEU A 298 14.18 3.29 27.09
N ILE A 299 13.75 3.79 28.25
CA ILE A 299 14.44 4.86 28.98
C ILE A 299 15.81 4.37 29.45
N LYS A 300 15.89 3.14 29.96
CA LYS A 300 17.16 2.53 30.37
C LYS A 300 18.10 2.34 29.17
N GLU A 301 17.58 1.95 28.00
CA GLU A 301 18.36 1.79 26.77
C GLU A 301 18.85 3.11 26.18
N THR A 302 18.05 4.17 26.26
CA THR A 302 18.33 5.48 25.62
C THR A 302 19.01 6.47 26.57
N GLY A 303 18.93 6.24 27.89
CA GLY A 303 19.39 7.17 28.92
C GLY A 303 18.56 8.45 29.04
N ARG A 304 17.38 8.50 28.40
CA ARG A 304 16.53 9.70 28.31
C ARG A 304 15.08 9.37 28.62
N LYS A 305 14.36 10.31 29.22
CA LYS A 305 12.95 10.18 29.65
C LYS A 305 12.01 11.23 29.07
N ASP A 306 12.53 12.26 28.42
CA ASP A 306 11.78 13.38 27.88
C ASP A 306 10.81 12.97 26.76
N TRP A 307 11.21 12.05 25.87
CA TRP A 307 10.31 11.46 24.88
C TRP A 307 9.14 10.71 25.52
N ALA A 308 9.37 10.04 26.66
CA ALA A 308 8.35 9.24 27.34
C ALA A 308 7.32 10.14 28.03
N ILE A 309 7.78 11.24 28.63
CA ILE A 309 6.90 12.30 29.17
C ILE A 309 6.09 12.92 28.03
N GLY A 310 6.74 13.27 26.92
CA GLY A 310 6.08 13.89 25.76
C GLY A 310 5.01 13.00 25.10
N LEU A 311 5.18 11.67 25.16
CA LEU A 311 4.18 10.70 24.69
C LEU A 311 3.16 10.30 25.77
N GLY A 312 3.28 10.80 27.00
CA GLY A 312 2.41 10.42 28.12
C GLY A 312 2.50 8.93 28.48
N MET A 313 3.71 8.36 28.41
CA MET A 313 3.96 6.97 28.78
C MET A 313 4.37 6.79 30.25
N ILE A 314 4.83 7.88 30.88
CA ILE A 314 5.22 7.97 32.29
C ILE A 314 4.70 9.26 32.92
#